data_AF-A0AAW3WUU5-F1
#
_entry.id   AF-A0AAW3WUU5-F1
#
_cell.length_a   1.000
_cell.length_b   1.000
_cell.length_c   1.000
_cell.angle_alpha   90.00
_cell.angle_beta   90.00
_cell.angle_gamma   90.00
#
_symmetry.space_group_name_H-M   'P 1'
#
loop_
_entity.id
_entity.type
_entity.pdbx_description
1 polymer ?
#
loop_
_entity_poly.entity_id
_entity_poly.type
_entity_poly.pdbx_seq_one_letter_code
_entity_poly.pdbx_strand_id
1 'polypeptide(L)'
;MHTEIVYAKSPSMIDNGCDYTALIIWNMNANARARTRSPFVPAPVPVQVMQPKYDRKATTGKKVVKKKAKKVDFPASKLAAAMLGKTLSYTAIMAALDKFHPGHGMSRRVLQTRVLAMINSPFVKITRHETPVPEFSLVHVDEQFYVNSERTLEAMV
;
A
#
# COMPACT_ATOMS: atom_id res chain seq x y z
N MET A 1 -46.18 6.32 6.20
CA MET A 1 -44.85 5.80 5.82
C MET A 1 -44.07 6.95 5.22
N HIS A 2 -43.07 7.47 5.93
CA HIS A 2 -42.22 8.55 5.42
C HIS A 2 -41.01 7.91 4.75
N THR A 3 -40.83 8.15 3.46
CA THR A 3 -39.63 7.75 2.73
C THR A 3 -38.56 8.80 2.96
N GLU A 4 -37.60 8.50 3.83
CA GLU A 4 -36.43 9.35 4.04
C GLU A 4 -35.53 9.31 2.81
N ILE A 5 -35.40 10.46 2.14
CA ILE A 5 -34.47 10.63 1.01
C ILE A 5 -33.08 10.82 1.60
N VAL A 6 -32.24 9.78 1.51
CA VAL A 6 -30.83 9.84 1.93
C VAL A 6 -30.01 10.53 0.84
N TYR A 7 -29.70 11.81 1.05
CA TYR A 7 -28.74 12.52 0.18
C TYR A 7 -27.30 12.06 0.49
N ALA A 8 -26.51 11.85 -0.56
CA ALA A 8 -25.10 11.50 -0.40
C ALA A 8 -24.34 12.61 0.35
N LYS A 9 -23.71 12.26 1.47
CA LYS A 9 -22.94 13.19 2.31
C LYS A 9 -21.54 13.41 1.74
N SER A 10 -21.40 14.11 0.61
CA SER A 10 -20.17 14.84 0.24
C SER A 10 -20.36 15.68 -1.04
N PRO A 11 -19.72 16.85 -1.16
CA PRO A 11 -19.60 17.59 -2.42
C PRO A 11 -18.42 17.02 -3.23
N SER A 12 -18.30 15.69 -3.35
CA SER A 12 -17.11 15.05 -3.92
C SER A 12 -17.00 15.24 -5.44
N MET A 13 -18.07 15.68 -6.11
CA MET A 13 -18.05 16.05 -7.51
C MET A 13 -18.27 17.56 -7.65
N ILE A 14 -17.18 18.31 -7.51
CA ILE A 14 -17.17 19.75 -7.82
C ILE A 14 -17.31 19.88 -9.34
N ASP A 15 -18.43 20.42 -9.80
CA ASP A 15 -18.61 20.77 -11.21
C ASP A 15 -17.57 21.83 -11.61
N ASN A 16 -16.76 21.49 -12.61
CA ASN A 16 -15.75 22.38 -13.16
C ASN A 16 -16.34 23.43 -14.10
N GLY A 17 -17.61 23.33 -14.48
CA GLY A 17 -18.28 24.25 -15.39
C GLY A 17 -17.80 24.14 -16.85
N CYS A 18 -17.08 23.07 -17.21
CA CYS A 18 -16.76 22.77 -18.61
C CYS A 18 -17.87 21.92 -19.25
N ASP A 19 -18.17 22.20 -20.51
CA ASP A 19 -18.98 21.34 -21.36
C ASP A 19 -18.13 20.18 -21.89
N TYR A 20 -18.49 18.97 -21.46
CA TYR A 20 -17.86 17.71 -21.87
C TYR A 20 -18.64 16.97 -22.95
N THR A 21 -19.80 17.49 -23.41
CA THR A 21 -20.71 16.78 -24.31
C THR A 21 -20.01 16.27 -25.57
N ALA A 22 -19.25 17.13 -26.24
CA ALA A 22 -18.48 16.78 -27.43
C ALA A 22 -17.45 15.67 -27.16
N LEU A 23 -16.76 15.72 -26.01
CA LEU A 23 -15.77 14.71 -25.62
C LEU A 23 -16.41 13.37 -25.27
N ILE A 24 -17.58 13.40 -24.61
CA ILE A 24 -18.34 12.18 -24.28
C ILE A 24 -18.82 11.52 -25.57
N ILE A 25 -19.45 12.27 -26.47
CA ILE A 25 -19.89 11.77 -27.79
C ILE A 25 -18.70 11.23 -28.58
N TRP A 26 -17.58 11.97 -28.54
CA TRP A 26 -16.34 11.52 -29.15
C TRP A 26 -15.92 10.15 -28.61
N ASN A 27 -15.86 9.95 -27.31
CA ASN A 27 -15.46 8.67 -26.72
C ASN A 27 -16.45 7.53 -27.01
N MET A 28 -17.75 7.81 -26.97
CA MET A 28 -18.79 6.84 -27.31
C MET A 28 -18.64 6.31 -28.75
N ASN A 29 -18.25 7.19 -29.69
CA ASN A 29 -18.08 6.83 -31.09
C ASN A 29 -16.69 6.24 -31.42
N ALA A 30 -15.84 5.94 -30.43
CA ALA A 30 -14.49 5.41 -30.67
C ALA A 30 -14.51 4.08 -31.44
N ASN A 31 -15.40 3.15 -31.06
CA ASN A 31 -15.54 1.87 -31.75
C ASN A 31 -16.06 2.03 -33.19
N ALA A 32 -16.97 2.97 -33.41
CA ALA A 32 -17.48 3.26 -34.76
C ALA A 32 -16.35 3.73 -35.66
N ARG A 33 -15.54 4.71 -35.20
CA ARG A 33 -14.37 5.22 -35.94
C ARG A 33 -13.32 4.13 -36.23
N ALA A 34 -13.05 3.27 -35.25
CA ALA A 34 -12.11 2.16 -35.42
C ALA A 34 -12.58 1.17 -36.49
N ARG A 35 -13.88 0.86 -36.53
CA ARG A 35 -14.47 -0.09 -37.49
C ARG A 35 -14.61 0.49 -38.90
N THR A 36 -15.03 1.74 -39.03
CA THR A 36 -15.19 2.40 -40.33
C THR A 36 -13.88 2.91 -40.92
N ARG A 37 -12.76 2.80 -40.18
CA ARG A 37 -11.45 3.34 -40.56
C ARG A 37 -11.53 4.81 -40.98
N SER A 38 -12.37 5.58 -40.27
CA SER A 38 -12.51 7.01 -40.53
C SER A 38 -11.16 7.71 -40.38
N PRO A 39 -10.92 8.82 -41.10
CA PRO A 39 -9.73 9.63 -40.91
C PRO A 39 -9.50 9.96 -39.43
N PHE A 40 -8.24 10.01 -39.03
CA PHE A 40 -7.88 10.37 -37.67
C PHE A 40 -8.31 11.81 -37.39
N VAL A 41 -9.18 11.98 -36.41
CA VAL A 41 -9.60 13.29 -35.89
C VAL A 41 -9.25 13.29 -34.39
N PRO A 42 -8.60 14.35 -33.88
CA PRO A 42 -8.25 14.43 -32.48
C PRO A 42 -9.49 14.58 -31.58
N ALA A 43 -9.38 14.15 -30.33
CA ALA A 43 -10.46 14.32 -29.36
C ALA A 43 -10.72 15.81 -29.08
N PRO A 44 -12.00 16.24 -29.02
CA PRO A 44 -12.33 17.63 -28.73
C PRO A 44 -11.99 17.97 -27.27
N VAL A 45 -11.47 19.17 -27.05
CA VAL A 45 -11.13 19.66 -25.71
C VAL A 45 -12.41 20.19 -25.05
N PRO A 46 -12.67 19.88 -23.76
CA PRO A 46 -13.81 20.44 -23.03
C PRO A 46 -13.75 21.97 -23.00
N VAL A 47 -14.89 22.61 -23.27
CA VAL A 47 -15.00 24.07 -23.35
C VAL A 47 -15.48 24.61 -22.02
N GLN A 48 -14.82 25.64 -21.47
CA GLN A 48 -15.30 26.30 -20.25
C GLN A 48 -16.57 27.11 -20.57
N VAL A 49 -17.71 26.74 -19.97
CA VAL A 49 -18.99 27.44 -20.20
C VAL A 49 -19.37 28.30 -18.99
N MET A 50 -19.08 27.82 -17.79
CA MET A 50 -19.36 28.54 -16.54
C MET A 50 -18.10 28.63 -15.71
N GLN A 51 -17.80 29.79 -15.13
CA GLN A 51 -16.69 29.87 -14.17
C GLN A 51 -17.01 28.99 -12.94
N PRO A 52 -16.10 28.10 -12.51
CA PRO A 52 -16.35 27.25 -11.36
C PRO A 52 -16.51 28.13 -10.11
N LYS A 53 -17.55 27.86 -9.32
CA LYS A 53 -17.82 28.60 -8.07
C LYS A 53 -16.76 28.38 -6.99
N TYR A 54 -15.96 27.32 -7.14
CA TYR A 54 -14.91 26.94 -6.22
C TYR A 54 -13.63 26.70 -6.99
N ASP A 55 -12.57 27.47 -6.67
CA ASP A 55 -11.25 27.21 -7.20
C ASP A 55 -10.75 25.85 -6.71
N ARG A 56 -10.61 24.90 -7.63
CA ARG A 56 -9.74 23.74 -7.38
C ARG A 56 -8.32 24.27 -7.27
N LYS A 57 -7.88 24.66 -6.07
CA LYS A 57 -6.44 24.73 -5.82
C LYS A 57 -5.91 23.36 -6.18
N ALA A 58 -5.13 23.29 -7.26
CA ALA A 58 -4.50 22.07 -7.69
C ALA A 58 -3.73 21.53 -6.49
N THR A 59 -4.31 20.53 -5.81
CA THR A 59 -3.52 19.58 -5.07
C THR A 59 -2.81 18.83 -6.16
N THR A 60 -1.67 19.39 -6.60
CA THR A 60 -0.58 18.58 -7.12
C THR A 60 -0.52 17.42 -6.17
N GLY A 61 -0.99 16.25 -6.62
CA GLY A 61 -0.97 15.06 -5.80
C GLY A 61 0.46 14.94 -5.35
N LYS A 62 0.74 15.25 -4.08
CA LYS A 62 2.09 15.11 -3.54
C LYS A 62 2.42 13.67 -3.85
N LYS A 63 3.33 13.43 -4.79
CA LYS A 63 3.97 12.13 -4.91
C LYS A 63 4.36 11.81 -3.49
N VAL A 64 3.75 10.77 -2.91
CA VAL A 64 4.12 10.32 -1.58
C VAL A 64 5.54 9.86 -1.75
N VAL A 65 6.49 10.78 -1.51
CA VAL A 65 7.90 10.46 -1.43
C VAL A 65 7.95 9.51 -0.26
N LYS A 66 8.04 8.21 -0.56
CA LYS A 66 8.26 7.17 0.45
C LYS A 66 9.53 7.60 1.18
N LYS A 67 9.39 8.20 2.36
CA LYS A 67 10.53 8.49 3.22
C LYS A 67 11.26 7.17 3.40
N LYS A 68 12.54 7.11 3.02
CA LYS A 68 13.38 5.94 3.29
C LYS A 68 13.23 5.64 4.78
N ALA A 69 12.75 4.44 5.10
CA ALA A 69 12.61 4.03 6.50
C ALA A 69 13.98 4.11 7.16
N LYS A 70 14.04 4.56 8.42
CA LYS A 70 15.28 4.49 9.21
C LYS A 70 15.79 3.05 9.13
N LYS A 71 17.02 2.85 8.65
CA LYS A 71 17.66 1.53 8.65
C LYS A 71 17.79 1.10 10.10
N VAL A 72 17.18 -0.04 10.41
CA VAL A 72 17.46 -0.74 11.66
C VAL A 72 18.30 -1.93 11.27
N ASP A 73 19.58 -1.84 11.61
CA ASP A 73 20.59 -2.87 11.35
C ASP A 73 20.43 -4.02 12.34
N PHE A 74 19.29 -4.69 12.27
CA PHE A 74 19.06 -5.93 13.00
C PHE A 74 19.07 -7.10 12.01
N PRO A 75 19.94 -8.10 12.13
CA PRO A 75 19.97 -9.20 11.19
C PRO A 75 18.71 -10.08 11.34
N ALA A 76 18.23 -10.64 10.22
CA ALA A 76 17.05 -11.51 10.21
C ALA A 76 17.28 -12.83 10.97
N SER A 77 18.53 -13.30 11.03
CA SER A 77 18.95 -14.49 11.79
C SER A 77 18.64 -14.38 13.28
N LYS A 78 18.98 -13.24 13.90
CA LYS A 78 18.70 -12.99 15.32
C LYS A 78 17.19 -12.91 15.61
N LEU A 79 16.42 -12.36 14.66
CA LEU A 79 14.96 -12.30 14.78
C LEU A 79 14.35 -13.71 14.68
N ALA A 80 14.78 -14.47 13.67
CA ALA A 80 14.33 -15.84 13.47
C ALA A 80 14.66 -16.71 14.68
N ALA A 81 15.88 -16.63 15.23
CA ALA A 81 16.29 -17.36 16.42
C ALA A 81 15.40 -17.07 17.65
N ALA A 82 14.95 -15.82 17.82
CA ALA A 82 14.04 -15.46 18.91
C ALA A 82 12.63 -16.07 18.74
N MET A 83 12.19 -16.25 17.48
CA MET A 83 10.86 -16.75 17.12
C MET A 83 10.79 -18.26 16.88
N LEU A 84 11.92 -18.90 16.59
CA LEU A 84 11.98 -20.29 16.15
C LEU A 84 11.42 -21.22 17.23
N GLY A 85 10.47 -22.08 16.84
CA GLY A 85 9.87 -23.08 17.72
C GLY A 85 8.92 -22.54 18.79
N LYS A 86 8.59 -21.24 18.76
CA LYS A 86 7.69 -20.61 19.74
C LYS A 86 6.48 -19.99 19.05
N THR A 87 5.33 -20.04 19.71
CA THR A 87 4.13 -19.26 19.37
C THR A 87 4.17 -17.95 20.14
N LEU A 88 4.42 -16.84 19.45
CA LEU A 88 4.61 -15.54 20.10
C LEU A 88 3.74 -14.46 19.43
N SER A 89 3.18 -13.58 20.26
CA SER A 89 2.58 -12.33 19.81
C SER A 89 3.64 -11.25 19.57
N TYR A 90 3.30 -10.18 18.85
CA TYR A 90 4.24 -9.07 18.60
C TYR A 90 4.87 -8.49 19.87
N THR A 91 4.10 -8.40 20.96
CA THR A 91 4.58 -7.88 22.25
C THR A 91 5.55 -8.86 22.91
N ALA A 92 5.26 -10.16 22.84
CA ALA A 92 6.15 -11.20 23.36
C ALA A 92 7.46 -11.28 22.57
N ILE A 93 7.41 -11.09 21.24
CA ILE A 93 8.61 -11.04 20.39
C ILE A 93 9.48 -9.83 20.78
N MET A 94 8.89 -8.64 20.95
CA MET A 94 9.62 -7.45 21.43
C MET A 94 10.27 -7.70 22.80
N ALA A 95 9.53 -8.26 23.75
CA ALA A 95 10.07 -8.55 25.08
C ALA A 95 11.19 -9.61 25.05
N ALA A 96 11.11 -10.60 24.16
CA ALA A 96 12.19 -11.56 23.95
C ALA A 96 13.43 -10.87 23.35
N LEU A 97 13.24 -10.00 22.36
CA LEU A 97 14.33 -9.24 21.74
C LEU A 97 15.03 -8.31 22.73
N ASP A 98 14.29 -7.63 23.60
CA ASP A 98 14.87 -6.80 24.67
C ASP A 98 15.73 -7.62 25.64
N LYS A 99 15.35 -8.88 25.90
CA LYS A 99 16.11 -9.78 26.78
C LYS A 99 17.39 -10.31 26.13
N PHE A 100 17.31 -10.75 24.88
CA PHE A 100 18.46 -11.36 24.20
C PHE A 100 19.40 -10.33 23.57
N HIS A 101 18.88 -9.16 23.18
CA HIS A 101 19.60 -8.10 22.50
C HIS A 101 19.18 -6.71 23.01
N PRO A 102 19.70 -6.28 24.18
CA PRO A 102 19.48 -4.92 24.65
C PRO A 102 20.05 -3.92 23.63
N GLY A 103 19.30 -2.87 23.31
CA GLY A 103 19.73 -1.84 22.36
C GLY A 103 19.52 -2.17 20.87
N HIS A 104 18.76 -3.22 20.54
CA HIS A 104 18.45 -3.64 19.16
C HIS A 104 17.73 -2.58 18.29
N GLY A 105 17.15 -1.53 18.90
CA GLY A 105 16.60 -0.36 18.18
C GLY A 105 15.39 -0.64 17.28
N MET A 106 14.81 -1.85 17.28
CA MET A 106 13.63 -2.13 16.47
C MET A 106 12.40 -1.50 17.10
N SER A 107 11.63 -0.77 16.29
CA SER A 107 10.29 -0.33 16.68
C SER A 107 9.24 -1.38 16.33
N ARG A 108 8.09 -1.36 17.01
CA ARG A 108 6.96 -2.26 16.72
C ARG A 108 6.54 -2.27 15.24
N ARG A 109 6.59 -1.11 14.55
CA ARG A 109 6.29 -1.02 13.10
C ARG A 109 7.30 -1.78 12.25
N VAL A 110 8.59 -1.70 12.60
CA VAL A 110 9.65 -2.41 11.89
C VAL A 110 9.49 -3.91 12.10
N LEU A 111 9.18 -4.35 13.31
CA LEU A 111 8.88 -5.75 13.60
C LEU A 111 7.69 -6.27 12.77
N GLN A 112 6.57 -5.53 12.75
CA GLN A 112 5.40 -5.90 11.95
C GLN A 112 5.73 -6.04 10.47
N THR A 113 6.52 -5.11 9.92
CA THR A 113 6.93 -5.15 8.52
C THR A 113 7.81 -6.37 8.23
N ARG A 114 8.73 -6.71 9.14
CA ARG A 114 9.60 -7.89 9.00
C ARG A 114 8.85 -9.21 9.10
N VAL A 115 7.95 -9.33 10.06
CA VAL A 115 7.10 -10.53 10.20
C VAL A 115 6.20 -10.69 8.98
N LEU A 116 5.65 -9.58 8.44
CA LEU A 116 4.89 -9.61 7.19
C LEU A 116 5.76 -10.05 6.00
N ALA A 117 7.01 -9.58 5.92
CA ALA A 117 7.94 -10.03 4.89
C ALA A 117 8.27 -11.53 5.02
N MET A 118 8.37 -12.06 6.24
CA MET A 118 8.51 -13.50 6.49
C MET A 118 7.28 -14.28 6.02
N ILE A 119 6.07 -13.78 6.29
CA ILE A 119 4.80 -14.41 5.85
C ILE A 119 4.72 -14.47 4.32
N ASN A 120 5.19 -13.43 3.64
CA ASN A 120 5.15 -13.35 2.18
C ASN A 120 6.33 -14.07 1.51
N SER A 121 7.30 -14.58 2.28
CA SER A 121 8.49 -15.22 1.73
C SER A 121 8.25 -16.71 1.50
N PRO A 122 8.64 -17.26 0.33
CA PRO A 122 8.53 -18.71 0.09
C PRO A 122 9.53 -19.53 0.91
N PHE A 123 10.57 -18.90 1.47
CA PHE A 123 11.67 -19.53 2.19
C PHE A 123 11.42 -19.67 3.70
N VAL A 124 10.22 -19.26 4.16
CA VAL A 124 9.87 -19.26 5.58
C VAL A 124 8.52 -19.92 5.79
N LYS A 125 8.50 -20.95 6.64
CA LYS A 125 7.26 -21.58 7.08
C LYS A 125 6.80 -20.93 8.39
N ILE A 126 6.02 -19.87 8.25
CA ILE A 126 5.39 -19.17 9.38
C ILE A 126 3.88 -19.33 9.30
N THR A 127 3.26 -19.67 10.43
CA THR A 127 1.80 -19.74 10.56
C THR A 127 1.32 -18.63 11.46
N ARG A 128 0.26 -17.95 11.02
CA ARG A 128 -0.43 -16.91 11.79
C ARG A 128 -1.69 -17.50 12.38
N HIS A 129 -1.86 -17.36 13.69
CA HIS A 129 -3.07 -17.76 14.40
C HIS A 129 -3.95 -16.54 14.65
N GLU A 130 -5.23 -16.65 14.30
CA GLU A 130 -6.24 -15.63 14.55
C GLU A 130 -6.88 -15.84 15.93
N THR A 131 -6.07 -15.69 16.97
CA THR A 131 -6.54 -15.51 18.34
C THR A 131 -6.84 -14.01 18.58
N PRO A 132 -7.51 -13.61 19.69
CA PRO A 132 -7.85 -12.21 19.96
C PRO A 132 -6.68 -11.23 19.86
N VAL A 133 -5.46 -11.74 20.09
CA VAL A 133 -4.20 -11.05 19.77
C VAL A 133 -3.46 -11.91 18.74
N PRO A 134 -3.08 -11.39 17.56
CA PRO A 134 -2.40 -12.18 16.53
C PRO A 134 -1.11 -12.82 17.04
N GLU A 135 -1.04 -14.14 16.93
CA GLU A 135 0.13 -14.96 17.30
C GLU A 135 0.78 -15.57 16.07
N PHE A 136 2.09 -15.78 16.14
CA PHE A 136 2.90 -16.31 15.06
C PHE A 136 3.71 -17.50 15.55
N SER A 137 3.66 -18.60 14.83
CA SER A 137 4.58 -19.73 15.00
C SER A 137 5.50 -19.86 13.81
N LEU A 138 6.80 -19.75 14.09
CA LEU A 138 7.84 -19.96 13.11
C LEU A 138 8.31 -21.42 13.17
N VAL A 139 7.98 -22.19 12.13
CA VAL A 139 8.26 -23.64 12.04
C VAL A 139 9.63 -23.89 11.42
N HIS A 140 9.93 -23.20 10.31
CA HIS A 140 11.17 -23.40 9.57
C HIS A 140 11.58 -22.11 8.84
N VAL A 141 12.89 -21.89 8.75
CA VAL A 141 13.50 -20.81 7.98
C VAL A 141 14.65 -21.41 7.18
N ASP A 142 14.59 -21.25 5.87
CA ASP A 142 15.63 -21.71 4.94
C ASP A 142 16.79 -20.70 4.89
N GLU A 143 18.01 -21.16 4.59
CA GLU A 143 19.22 -20.34 4.57
C GLU A 143 19.14 -19.22 3.54
N GLN A 144 18.47 -19.47 2.41
CA GLN A 144 18.24 -18.49 1.35
C GLN A 144 17.46 -17.25 1.84
N PHE A 145 16.66 -17.40 2.90
CA PHE A 145 15.97 -16.27 3.51
C PHE A 145 16.93 -15.27 4.14
N TYR A 146 18.00 -15.74 4.77
CA TYR A 146 18.99 -14.88 5.42
C TYR A 146 19.79 -14.09 4.38
N VAL A 147 20.25 -14.76 3.31
CA VAL A 147 20.97 -14.13 2.20
C VAL A 147 20.12 -13.03 1.54
N ASN A 148 18.83 -13.31 1.30
CA ASN A 148 17.92 -12.33 0.69
C ASN A 148 17.62 -11.16 1.64
N SER A 149 17.53 -11.42 2.94
CA SER A 149 17.31 -10.39 3.95
C SER A 149 18.52 -9.44 4.08
N GLU A 150 19.73 -9.99 4.04
CA GLU A 150 20.99 -9.22 4.09
C GLU A 150 21.18 -8.39 2.82
N ARG A 151 20.95 -8.99 1.64
CA ARG A 151 21.00 -8.27 0.36
C ARG A 151 19.99 -7.11 0.28
N THR A 152 18.84 -7.25 0.95
CA THR A 152 17.85 -6.17 1.05
C THR A 152 18.31 -5.03 1.97
N LEU A 153 19.11 -5.33 3.02
CA LEU A 153 19.74 -4.31 3.86
C LEU A 153 20.84 -3.55 3.09
N GLU A 154 21.58 -4.25 2.23
CA GLU A 154 22.65 -3.70 1.37
C GLU A 154 22.11 -2.88 0.20
N ALA A 155 21.08 -3.34 -0.52
CA ALA A 155 20.48 -2.62 -1.66
C ALA A 155 19.78 -1.29 -1.26
N MET A 156 19.68 -1.01 0.03
CA MET A 156 19.22 0.27 0.57
C MET A 156 20.36 1.24 0.95
N VAL A 157 21.63 0.84 0.79
CA VAL A 157 22.83 1.73 0.89
C VAL A 157 22.89 2.59 -0.37
#